data_AF-A0A1V5NNV4-F1
#
_entry.id   AF-A0A1V5NNV4-F1
#
_cell.length_a   1.000
_cell.length_b   1.000
_cell.length_c   1.000
_cell.angle_alpha   90.00
_cell.angle_beta   90.00
_cell.angle_gamma   90.00
#
_symmetry.space_group_name_H-M   'P 1'
#
loop_
_entity.id
_entity.type
_entity.pdbx_description
1 polymer ?
#
loop_
_entity_poly.entity_id
_entity_poly.type
_entity_poly.pdbx_seq_one_letter_code
_entity_poly.pdbx_strand_id
1 'polypeptide(L)'
;MSLIIETRDFKPHTRWGVAGFAAFAYGMFRLLSTLDDPGVFNGINWIGVGIALIVTERLLEHLHTPEWQERLPPRQKLGWLFYLTGGIGMVLSWCSTPLPLIAIGWLCAGVEPPKILWRMLVDKFTDINPDRWVDYFGTFLIILGVVFVLVAGAGPFIGLVVSIHAGYAGGKGTIAVGAGPAAAGAVALSLVPLLIGACFIILGLGIRRRAMWAGALGLGLTFFMFVEACNSALVASGGHITHLPAALAQQGISLVLSWFLFFGFYSVFYPIVSERIKGLAGALEGKLRDADAALQETRGRLEKAAHDAAQATRDLEDERIKLRALFENTNEGIILFDEQDTILYLNPAYCSHYEITREEWLGKKWPAIFERPAFPP
;
A
#
# COMPACT_ATOMS: atom_id res chain seq x y z
N MET A 1 40.50 -8.98 5.35
CA MET A 1 39.47 -9.04 4.29
C MET A 1 38.27 -8.26 4.81
N SER A 2 38.22 -6.96 4.48
CA SER A 2 37.24 -6.01 5.02
C SER A 2 36.02 -5.95 4.11
N LEU A 3 34.84 -6.28 4.65
CA LEU A 3 33.56 -6.16 3.96
C LEU A 3 33.17 -4.68 3.89
N ILE A 4 33.18 -4.11 2.69
CA ILE A 4 32.64 -2.78 2.40
C ILE A 4 31.16 -2.96 2.12
N ILE A 5 30.30 -2.42 3.00
CA ILE A 5 28.85 -2.34 2.79
C ILE A 5 28.60 -1.03 2.02
N GLU A 6 28.27 -1.16 0.75
CA GLU A 6 27.94 -0.04 -0.13
C GLU A 6 26.44 0.30 0.02
N THR A 7 26.14 1.38 0.75
CA THR A 7 24.78 1.93 0.82
C THR A 7 24.49 2.76 -0.43
N ARG A 8 23.63 2.25 -1.32
CA ARG A 8 23.14 3.01 -2.48
C ARG A 8 22.04 3.99 -2.05
N ASP A 9 22.31 5.28 -2.22
CA ASP A 9 21.33 6.36 -2.11
C ASP A 9 20.24 6.24 -3.19
N PHE A 10 19.00 6.10 -2.75
CA PHE A 10 17.81 6.07 -3.60
C PHE A 10 17.31 7.51 -3.82
N LYS A 11 17.55 8.09 -5.00
CA LYS A 11 16.92 9.36 -5.40
C LYS A 11 15.58 9.10 -6.09
N PRO A 12 14.45 9.62 -5.58
CA PRO A 12 13.17 9.44 -6.25
C PRO A 12 13.09 10.35 -7.49
N HIS A 13 12.87 9.75 -8.66
CA HIS A 13 12.54 10.48 -9.89
C HIS A 13 11.10 10.99 -9.82
N THR A 14 10.94 12.24 -9.38
CA THR A 14 9.67 12.96 -9.17
C THR A 14 8.91 13.38 -10.44
N ARG A 15 9.40 13.05 -11.64
CA ARG A 15 8.84 13.61 -12.89
C ARG A 15 7.64 12.85 -13.46
N TRP A 16 7.40 11.60 -13.08
CA TRP A 16 6.36 10.77 -13.71
C TRP A 16 4.99 10.81 -12.99
N GLY A 17 4.98 10.92 -11.65
CA GLY A 17 3.73 11.11 -10.88
C GLY A 17 2.99 12.42 -11.20
N VAL A 18 3.69 13.42 -11.76
CA VAL A 18 3.09 14.67 -12.25
C VAL A 18 2.20 14.42 -13.47
N ALA A 19 2.55 13.45 -14.34
CA ALA A 19 1.78 13.15 -15.54
C ALA A 19 0.45 12.45 -15.21
N GLY A 20 0.46 11.49 -14.27
CA GLY A 20 -0.76 10.83 -13.79
C GLY A 20 -1.72 11.78 -13.05
N PHE A 21 -1.16 12.66 -12.20
CA PHE A 21 -1.94 13.69 -11.52
C PHE A 21 -2.47 14.75 -12.49
N ALA A 22 -1.69 15.16 -13.49
CA ALA A 22 -2.12 16.09 -14.53
C ALA A 22 -3.25 15.48 -15.40
N ALA A 23 -3.20 14.19 -15.72
CA ALA A 23 -4.27 13.51 -16.45
C ALA A 23 -5.57 13.44 -15.62
N PHE A 24 -5.47 13.15 -14.32
CA PHE A 24 -6.61 13.16 -13.40
C PHE A 24 -7.21 14.57 -13.24
N ALA A 25 -6.37 15.58 -13.00
CA ALA A 25 -6.80 16.98 -12.88
C ALA A 25 -7.42 17.51 -14.18
N TYR A 26 -6.87 17.13 -15.35
CA TYR A 26 -7.42 17.48 -16.66
C TYR A 26 -8.77 16.79 -16.92
N GLY A 27 -8.92 15.51 -16.56
CA GLY A 27 -10.19 14.79 -16.64
C GLY A 27 -11.27 15.43 -15.76
N MET A 28 -10.90 15.88 -14.55
CA MET A 28 -11.79 16.56 -13.63
C MET A 28 -12.16 17.98 -14.09
N PHE A 29 -11.22 18.73 -14.67
CA PHE A 29 -11.50 20.05 -15.27
C PHE A 29 -12.42 19.95 -16.49
N ARG A 30 -12.23 18.92 -17.32
CA ARG A 30 -13.07 18.66 -18.49
C ARG A 30 -14.49 18.22 -18.12
N LEU A 31 -14.62 17.44 -17.04
CA LEU A 31 -15.90 17.09 -16.42
C LEU A 31 -16.74 18.33 -16.05
N LEU A 32 -16.05 19.34 -15.50
CA LEU A 32 -16.68 20.59 -15.06
C LEU A 32 -16.98 21.53 -16.24
N SER A 33 -16.27 21.39 -17.36
CA SER A 33 -16.45 22.27 -18.53
C SER A 33 -17.49 21.80 -19.56
N THR A 34 -17.98 20.56 -19.48
CA THR A 34 -18.92 19.98 -20.47
C THR A 34 -20.35 19.79 -19.92
N LEU A 35 -20.76 20.59 -18.94
CA LEU A 35 -22.06 20.45 -18.27
C LEU A 35 -23.30 20.71 -19.16
N ASP A 36 -23.13 21.13 -20.43
CA ASP A 36 -24.23 21.36 -21.39
C ASP A 36 -24.42 20.26 -22.44
N ASP A 37 -23.62 19.18 -22.45
CA ASP A 37 -23.77 18.06 -23.40
C ASP A 37 -24.16 16.77 -22.63
N PRO A 38 -25.04 15.86 -23.13
CA PRO A 38 -25.60 14.73 -22.38
C PRO A 38 -24.62 13.62 -21.95
N GLY A 39 -23.31 13.89 -21.86
CA GLY A 39 -22.23 12.92 -21.68
C GLY A 39 -21.68 12.80 -20.26
N VAL A 40 -22.52 12.72 -19.22
CA VAL A 40 -22.06 12.48 -17.82
C VAL A 40 -21.29 11.15 -17.70
N PHE A 41 -21.57 10.17 -18.57
CA PHE A 41 -20.86 8.90 -18.63
C PHE A 41 -19.38 9.01 -19.02
N ASN A 42 -18.98 10.05 -19.76
CA ASN A 42 -17.59 10.21 -20.20
C ASN A 42 -16.66 10.54 -19.02
N GLY A 43 -17.19 11.20 -18.00
CA GLY A 43 -16.45 11.66 -16.84
C GLY A 43 -15.93 10.58 -15.90
N ILE A 44 -16.83 9.67 -15.54
CA ILE A 44 -16.52 8.50 -14.70
C ILE A 44 -15.52 7.59 -15.44
N ASN A 45 -15.62 7.50 -16.76
CA ASN A 45 -14.66 6.78 -17.59
C ASN A 45 -13.24 7.38 -17.50
N TRP A 46 -13.09 8.71 -17.44
CA TRP A 46 -11.77 9.35 -17.30
C TRP A 46 -11.13 9.12 -15.92
N ILE A 47 -11.93 9.07 -14.85
CA ILE A 47 -11.43 8.68 -13.51
C ILE A 47 -10.98 7.21 -13.52
N GLY A 48 -11.76 6.33 -14.15
CA GLY A 48 -11.38 4.92 -14.36
C GLY A 48 -10.08 4.76 -15.16
N VAL A 49 -9.92 5.54 -16.23
CA VAL A 49 -8.68 5.59 -17.03
C VAL A 49 -7.50 6.10 -16.21
N GLY A 50 -7.69 7.15 -15.40
CA GLY A 50 -6.64 7.67 -14.50
C GLY A 50 -6.18 6.63 -13.47
N ILE A 51 -7.11 5.94 -12.82
CA ILE A 51 -6.79 4.85 -11.88
C ILE A 51 -6.10 3.69 -12.60
N ALA A 52 -6.59 3.29 -13.78
CA ALA A 52 -5.99 2.22 -14.56
C ALA A 52 -4.55 2.56 -15.03
N LEU A 53 -4.29 3.82 -15.41
CA LEU A 53 -2.94 4.27 -15.78
C LEU A 53 -1.99 4.28 -14.57
N ILE A 54 -2.44 4.76 -13.40
CA ILE A 54 -1.64 4.73 -12.17
C ILE A 54 -1.31 3.29 -11.75
N VAL A 55 -2.30 2.39 -11.83
CA VAL A 55 -2.11 0.96 -11.52
C VAL A 55 -1.15 0.31 -12.53
N THR A 56 -1.29 0.63 -13.82
CA THR A 56 -0.41 0.11 -14.89
C THR A 56 1.03 0.60 -14.72
N GLU A 57 1.23 1.87 -14.40
CA GLU A 57 2.56 2.45 -14.12
C GLU A 57 3.23 1.74 -12.94
N ARG A 58 2.51 1.56 -11.83
CA ARG A 58 3.04 0.88 -10.64
C ARG A 58 3.34 -0.59 -10.88
N LEU A 59 2.52 -1.25 -11.70
CA LEU A 59 2.79 -2.62 -12.10
C LEU A 59 4.06 -2.70 -12.94
N LEU A 60 4.26 -1.79 -13.90
CA LEU A 60 5.47 -1.71 -14.72
C LEU A 60 6.73 -1.45 -13.88
N GLU A 61 6.67 -0.59 -12.87
CA GLU A 61 7.79 -0.40 -11.91
C GLU A 61 8.14 -1.71 -11.19
N HIS A 62 7.13 -2.46 -10.74
CA HIS A 62 7.35 -3.73 -10.04
C HIS A 62 7.93 -4.82 -10.96
N LEU A 63 7.50 -4.87 -12.24
CA LEU A 63 8.02 -5.78 -13.26
C LEU A 63 9.51 -5.55 -13.58
N HIS A 64 10.03 -4.35 -13.32
CA HIS A 64 11.45 -4.02 -13.52
C HIS A 64 12.34 -4.38 -12.32
N THR A 65 11.77 -4.86 -11.21
CA THR A 65 12.59 -5.28 -10.06
C THR A 65 13.33 -6.59 -10.36
N PRO A 66 14.62 -6.74 -9.98
CA PRO A 66 15.40 -7.95 -10.24
C PRO A 66 14.76 -9.19 -9.57
N GLU A 67 14.06 -9.01 -8.46
CA GLU A 67 13.30 -10.09 -7.81
C GLU A 67 12.20 -10.68 -8.70
N TRP A 68 11.52 -9.84 -9.49
CA TRP A 68 10.50 -10.29 -10.43
C TRP A 68 11.11 -11.09 -11.59
N GLN A 69 12.28 -10.66 -12.08
CA GLN A 69 12.98 -11.33 -13.17
C GLN A 69 13.51 -12.72 -12.77
N GLU A 70 13.93 -12.91 -11.53
CA GLU A 70 14.59 -14.16 -11.12
C GLU A 70 13.65 -15.15 -10.41
N ARG A 71 12.64 -14.70 -9.65
CA ARG A 71 11.87 -15.60 -8.76
C ARG A 71 10.58 -16.17 -9.32
N LEU A 72 9.95 -15.51 -10.30
CA LEU A 72 8.61 -15.94 -10.75
C LEU A 72 8.68 -16.97 -11.88
N PRO A 73 7.92 -18.08 -11.78
CA PRO A 73 7.84 -19.08 -12.84
C PRO A 73 7.22 -18.47 -14.12
N PRO A 74 7.63 -18.95 -15.32
CA PRO A 74 7.24 -18.35 -16.60
C PRO A 74 5.73 -18.19 -16.80
N ARG A 75 4.94 -19.13 -16.26
CA ARG A 75 3.46 -19.11 -16.33
C ARG A 75 2.85 -17.91 -15.59
N GLN A 76 3.41 -17.55 -14.44
CA GLN A 76 2.93 -16.40 -13.66
C GLN A 76 3.34 -15.08 -14.33
N LYS A 77 4.55 -15.02 -14.88
CA LYS A 77 5.01 -13.87 -15.68
C LYS A 77 4.08 -13.63 -16.89
N LEU A 78 3.70 -14.70 -17.58
CA LEU A 78 2.75 -14.64 -18.69
C LEU A 78 1.34 -14.18 -18.24
N GLY A 79 0.87 -14.66 -17.08
CA GLY A 79 -0.40 -14.23 -16.49
C GLY A 79 -0.44 -12.72 -16.18
N TRP A 80 0.64 -12.17 -15.61
CA TRP A 80 0.78 -10.74 -15.37
C TRP A 80 0.85 -9.93 -16.66
N LEU A 81 1.51 -10.45 -17.70
CA LEU A 81 1.58 -9.81 -19.02
C LEU A 81 0.19 -9.71 -19.67
N PHE A 82 -0.62 -10.78 -19.60
CA PHE A 82 -2.00 -10.80 -20.09
C PHE A 82 -2.92 -9.87 -19.29
N TYR A 83 -2.72 -9.78 -17.98
CA TYR A 83 -3.44 -8.84 -17.12
C TYR A 83 -3.12 -7.38 -17.49
N LEU A 84 -1.84 -7.06 -17.70
CA LEU A 84 -1.39 -5.72 -18.10
C LEU A 84 -1.90 -5.34 -19.50
N THR A 85 -1.78 -6.24 -20.48
CA THR A 85 -2.31 -6.01 -21.84
C THR A 85 -3.83 -5.93 -21.87
N GLY A 86 -4.53 -6.71 -21.04
CA GLY A 86 -5.98 -6.60 -20.86
C GLY A 86 -6.41 -5.28 -20.22
N GLY A 87 -5.68 -4.80 -19.20
CA GLY A 87 -5.91 -3.50 -18.56
C GLY A 87 -5.64 -2.32 -19.50
N ILE A 88 -4.52 -2.36 -20.24
CA ILE A 88 -4.20 -1.36 -21.28
C ILE A 88 -5.25 -1.41 -22.41
N GLY A 89 -5.69 -2.61 -22.82
CA GLY A 89 -6.77 -2.79 -23.78
C GLY A 89 -8.10 -2.20 -23.32
N MET A 90 -8.45 -2.30 -22.03
CA MET A 90 -9.64 -1.62 -21.46
C MET A 90 -9.53 -0.10 -21.60
N VAL A 91 -8.36 0.45 -21.28
CA VAL A 91 -8.11 1.89 -21.34
C VAL A 91 -8.17 2.42 -22.77
N LEU A 92 -7.69 1.64 -23.75
CA LEU A 92 -7.61 2.06 -25.15
C LEU A 92 -8.89 1.77 -25.97
N SER A 93 -9.72 0.80 -25.61
CA SER A 93 -10.78 0.29 -26.51
C SER A 93 -12.22 0.81 -26.27
N TRP A 94 -12.51 1.58 -25.22
CA TRP A 94 -13.83 2.19 -24.98
C TRP A 94 -15.11 1.29 -25.08
N CYS A 95 -15.04 -0.06 -25.16
CA CYS A 95 -16.09 -1.00 -24.73
C CYS A 95 -15.71 -2.51 -24.80
N SER A 96 -16.27 -3.28 -23.86
CA SER A 96 -16.60 -4.73 -23.78
C SER A 96 -15.58 -5.87 -24.00
N THR A 97 -14.38 -5.69 -24.54
CA THR A 97 -13.53 -6.86 -24.90
C THR A 97 -12.08 -6.78 -24.42
N PRO A 98 -11.83 -6.87 -23.10
CA PRO A 98 -10.67 -7.66 -22.67
C PRO A 98 -10.91 -8.45 -21.38
N LEU A 99 -12.16 -8.60 -20.94
CA LEU A 99 -12.51 -9.48 -19.81
C LEU A 99 -11.93 -10.91 -19.95
N PRO A 100 -11.89 -11.53 -21.15
CA PRO A 100 -11.24 -12.84 -21.32
C PRO A 100 -9.74 -12.81 -21.04
N LEU A 101 -9.01 -11.74 -21.42
CA LEU A 101 -7.57 -11.63 -21.21
C LEU A 101 -7.24 -11.36 -19.74
N ILE A 102 -8.06 -10.58 -19.05
CA ILE A 102 -7.95 -10.36 -17.60
C ILE A 102 -8.25 -11.66 -16.85
N ALA A 103 -9.28 -12.40 -17.25
CA ALA A 103 -9.64 -13.70 -16.66
C ALA A 103 -8.58 -14.79 -16.92
N ILE A 104 -8.00 -14.84 -18.13
CA ILE A 104 -6.88 -15.73 -18.46
C ILE A 104 -5.62 -15.32 -17.68
N GLY A 105 -5.36 -14.03 -17.52
CA GLY A 105 -4.30 -13.51 -16.65
C GLY A 105 -4.48 -13.94 -15.19
N TRP A 106 -5.71 -13.87 -14.68
CA TRP A 106 -6.10 -14.35 -13.35
C TRP A 106 -5.88 -15.85 -13.17
N LEU A 107 -6.37 -16.68 -14.10
CA LEU A 107 -6.24 -18.14 -14.06
C LEU A 107 -4.77 -18.59 -14.18
N CYS A 108 -3.95 -17.84 -14.90
CA CYS A 108 -2.52 -18.17 -15.08
C CYS A 108 -1.63 -17.68 -13.93
N ALA A 109 -2.00 -16.62 -13.20
CA ALA A 109 -1.18 -16.04 -12.13
C ALA A 109 -1.17 -16.87 -10.83
N GLY A 110 -2.18 -17.71 -10.58
CA GLY A 110 -2.19 -18.70 -9.49
C GLY A 110 -2.10 -18.15 -8.06
N VAL A 111 -2.18 -16.83 -7.86
CA VAL A 111 -2.15 -16.14 -6.57
C VAL A 111 -3.23 -15.07 -6.60
N GLU A 112 -4.05 -14.93 -5.54
CA GLU A 112 -5.12 -13.92 -5.43
C GLU A 112 -4.57 -12.48 -5.59
N PRO A 113 -4.64 -11.86 -6.78
CA PRO A 113 -4.05 -10.53 -7.01
C PRO A 113 -4.67 -9.43 -6.14
N PRO A 114 -5.99 -9.48 -5.77
CA PRO A 114 -6.57 -8.53 -4.83
C PRO A 114 -5.84 -8.46 -3.50
N LYS A 115 -5.32 -9.56 -2.95
CA LYS A 115 -4.62 -9.53 -1.65
C LYS A 115 -3.27 -8.84 -1.72
N ILE A 116 -2.53 -8.99 -2.83
CA ILE A 116 -1.23 -8.34 -3.02
C ILE A 116 -1.44 -6.86 -3.36
N LEU A 117 -2.40 -6.55 -4.24
CA LEU A 117 -2.75 -5.17 -4.57
C LEU A 117 -3.28 -4.42 -3.33
N TRP A 118 -4.11 -5.10 -2.53
CA TRP A 118 -4.62 -4.58 -1.25
C TRP A 118 -3.50 -4.42 -0.23
N ARG A 119 -2.57 -5.38 -0.07
CA ARG A 119 -1.38 -5.19 0.79
C ARG A 119 -0.51 -4.03 0.32
N MET A 120 -0.24 -3.91 -0.98
CA MET A 120 0.56 -2.81 -1.53
C MET A 120 -0.12 -1.43 -1.36
N LEU A 121 -1.44 -1.36 -1.51
CA LEU A 121 -2.21 -0.16 -1.22
C LEU A 121 -2.23 0.13 0.28
N VAL A 122 -2.55 -0.86 1.11
CA VAL A 122 -2.65 -0.71 2.57
C VAL A 122 -1.30 -0.35 3.16
N ASP A 123 -0.20 -1.05 2.88
CA ASP A 123 1.12 -0.81 3.48
C ASP A 123 1.66 0.61 3.17
N LYS A 124 1.37 1.17 1.97
CA LYS A 124 1.72 2.56 1.65
C LYS A 124 0.72 3.59 2.16
N PHE A 125 -0.56 3.23 2.33
CA PHE A 125 -1.56 4.11 2.94
C PHE A 125 -1.49 4.09 4.47
N THR A 126 -0.96 3.05 5.12
CA THR A 126 -0.81 2.94 6.58
C THR A 126 0.36 3.74 7.14
N ASP A 127 1.36 4.08 6.32
CA ASP A 127 2.45 4.99 6.71
C ASP A 127 1.98 6.46 6.79
N ILE A 128 0.86 6.77 6.15
CA ILE A 128 0.18 8.05 6.33
C ILE A 128 -0.67 7.90 7.58
N ASN A 129 -0.24 8.52 8.68
CA ASN A 129 -1.03 8.58 9.91
C ASN A 129 -2.48 8.98 9.55
N PRO A 130 -3.46 8.07 9.68
CA PRO A 130 -4.81 8.28 9.18
C PRO A 130 -5.44 9.52 9.80
N ASP A 131 -5.06 9.85 11.05
CA ASP A 131 -5.47 11.07 11.74
C ASP A 131 -4.99 12.35 11.03
N ARG A 132 -3.77 12.36 10.47
CA ARG A 132 -3.27 13.53 9.75
C ARG A 132 -3.96 13.72 8.41
N TRP A 133 -4.27 12.63 7.71
CA TRP A 133 -4.96 12.72 6.42
C TRP A 133 -6.38 13.26 6.58
N VAL A 134 -7.06 12.85 7.65
CA VAL A 134 -8.37 13.37 8.05
C VAL A 134 -8.33 14.89 8.25
N ASP A 135 -7.31 15.38 8.96
CA ASP A 135 -7.15 16.81 9.21
C ASP A 135 -6.83 17.60 7.93
N TYR A 136 -5.98 17.05 7.05
CA TYR A 136 -5.67 17.69 5.76
C TYR A 136 -6.88 17.74 4.83
N PHE A 137 -7.65 16.65 4.73
CA PHE A 137 -8.84 16.61 3.90
C PHE A 137 -9.94 17.54 4.42
N GLY A 138 -10.17 17.58 5.74
CA GLY A 138 -11.10 18.53 6.36
C GLY A 138 -10.68 19.98 6.09
N THR A 139 -9.38 20.29 6.20
CA THR A 139 -8.84 21.63 5.89
C THR A 139 -9.00 21.98 4.41
N PHE A 140 -8.76 21.03 3.51
CA PHE A 140 -8.96 21.23 2.07
C PHE A 140 -10.41 21.58 1.73
N LEU A 141 -11.40 20.88 2.30
CA LEU A 141 -12.81 21.17 2.09
C LEU A 141 -13.20 22.55 2.63
N ILE A 142 -12.65 22.97 3.78
CA ILE A 142 -12.87 24.32 4.30
C ILE A 142 -12.33 25.35 3.32
N ILE A 143 -11.10 25.18 2.82
CA ILE A 143 -10.49 26.10 1.85
C ILE A 143 -11.34 26.17 0.58
N LEU A 144 -11.74 25.03 0.04
CA LEU A 144 -12.59 24.97 -1.15
C LEU A 144 -13.91 25.70 -0.93
N GLY A 145 -14.56 25.46 0.21
CA GLY A 145 -15.81 26.12 0.54
C GLY A 145 -15.68 27.64 0.68
N VAL A 146 -14.58 28.12 1.28
CA VAL A 146 -14.27 29.55 1.35
C VAL A 146 -14.08 30.15 -0.05
N VAL A 147 -13.36 29.47 -0.94
CA VAL A 147 -13.19 29.91 -2.34
C VAL A 147 -14.54 30.06 -3.04
N PHE A 148 -15.43 29.08 -2.87
CA PHE A 148 -16.79 29.14 -3.44
C PHE A 148 -17.60 30.32 -2.91
N VAL A 149 -17.55 30.60 -1.61
CA VAL A 149 -18.22 31.78 -1.00
C VAL A 149 -17.63 33.09 -1.53
N LEU A 150 -16.30 33.17 -1.68
CA LEU A 150 -15.64 34.36 -2.21
C LEU A 150 -15.98 34.62 -3.68
N VAL A 151 -15.98 33.58 -4.52
CA VAL A 151 -16.39 33.68 -5.93
C VAL A 151 -17.86 34.08 -6.04
N ALA A 152 -18.75 33.50 -5.21
CA ALA A 152 -20.15 33.88 -5.16
C ALA A 152 -20.36 35.34 -4.74
N GLY A 153 -19.62 35.82 -3.74
CA GLY A 153 -19.66 37.20 -3.28
C GLY A 153 -19.07 38.21 -4.28
N ALA A 154 -18.12 37.78 -5.10
CA ALA A 154 -17.55 38.59 -6.19
C ALA A 154 -18.41 38.57 -7.46
N GLY A 155 -19.25 37.55 -7.66
CA GLY A 155 -20.15 37.41 -8.82
C GLY A 155 -21.01 38.65 -9.12
N PRO A 156 -21.66 39.28 -8.12
CA PRO A 156 -22.38 40.54 -8.30
C PRO A 156 -21.52 41.68 -8.86
N PHE A 157 -20.24 41.76 -8.46
CA PHE A 157 -19.32 42.77 -8.98
C PHE A 157 -18.88 42.47 -10.42
N ILE A 158 -18.72 41.20 -10.79
CA ILE A 158 -18.39 40.78 -12.16
C ILE A 158 -19.58 41.03 -13.09
N GLY A 159 -20.81 40.72 -12.65
CA GLY A 159 -22.04 40.96 -13.40
C GLY A 159 -22.36 42.45 -13.59
N LEU A 160 -21.89 43.32 -12.70
CA LEU A 160 -22.02 44.78 -12.83
C LEU A 160 -21.12 45.35 -13.94
N VAL A 161 -20.05 44.64 -14.31
CA VAL A 161 -19.07 45.06 -15.33
C VAL A 161 -19.46 44.57 -16.73
N VAL A 162 -20.24 43.48 -16.85
CA VAL A 162 -20.54 42.83 -18.13
C VAL A 162 -22.01 42.37 -18.17
N SER A 163 -22.90 43.18 -18.74
CA SER A 163 -24.27 42.76 -19.08
C SER A 163 -24.29 42.21 -20.51
N ILE A 164 -24.55 40.91 -20.65
CA ILE A 164 -24.67 40.25 -21.96
C ILE A 164 -26.16 40.12 -22.28
N HIS A 165 -26.65 40.90 -23.24
CA HIS A 165 -27.99 40.79 -23.80
C HIS A 165 -27.93 40.04 -25.12
N ALA A 166 -28.45 38.81 -25.14
CA ALA A 166 -28.68 38.07 -26.37
C ALA A 166 -30.10 38.38 -26.88
N GLY A 167 -30.19 39.01 -28.05
CA GLY A 167 -31.45 39.31 -28.74
C GLY A 167 -31.55 38.51 -30.04
N TYR A 168 -32.72 37.96 -30.32
CA TYR A 168 -32.99 37.27 -31.59
C TYR A 168 -34.12 37.98 -32.31
N ALA A 169 -33.78 38.73 -33.36
CA ALA A 169 -34.75 39.47 -34.15
C ALA A 169 -34.49 39.25 -35.64
N GLY A 170 -35.53 38.88 -36.39
CA GLY A 170 -35.46 38.72 -37.85
C GLY A 170 -34.54 37.60 -38.36
N GLY A 171 -34.36 36.52 -37.60
CA GLY A 171 -33.52 35.39 -38.01
C GLY A 171 -32.01 35.59 -37.84
N LYS A 172 -31.59 36.67 -37.16
CA LYS A 172 -30.20 36.91 -36.77
C LYS A 172 -30.11 37.07 -35.25
N GLY A 173 -29.22 36.30 -34.63
CA GLY A 173 -28.88 36.47 -33.22
C GLY A 173 -27.83 37.56 -33.06
N THR A 174 -28.10 38.55 -32.20
CA THR A 174 -27.12 39.54 -31.79
C THR A 174 -26.80 39.37 -30.31
N ILE A 175 -25.52 39.42 -29.97
CA ILE A 175 -25.04 39.43 -28.58
C ILE A 175 -24.49 40.83 -28.34
N ALA A 176 -25.19 41.61 -27.52
CA ALA A 176 -24.74 42.92 -27.08
C ALA A 176 -24.11 42.79 -25.69
N VAL A 177 -22.86 43.21 -25.55
CA VAL A 177 -22.17 43.30 -24.26
C VAL A 177 -22.11 44.77 -23.87
N GLY A 178 -22.79 45.15 -22.79
CA GLY A 178 -22.84 46.53 -22.29
C GLY A 178 -22.79 46.59 -20.77
N ALA A 179 -22.45 47.74 -20.20
CA ALA A 179 -22.60 47.98 -18.76
C ALA A 179 -24.04 48.43 -18.48
N GLY A 180 -24.82 47.62 -17.75
CA GLY A 180 -26.22 47.90 -17.45
C GLY A 180 -26.66 47.27 -16.13
N PRO A 181 -27.72 47.79 -15.47
CA PRO A 181 -28.19 47.28 -14.19
C PRO A 181 -28.53 45.80 -14.31
N ALA A 182 -28.02 45.00 -13.37
CA ALA A 182 -28.14 43.54 -13.39
C ALA A 182 -29.60 43.11 -13.53
N ALA A 183 -29.89 42.27 -14.53
CA ALA A 183 -31.21 41.68 -14.70
C ALA A 183 -31.61 40.91 -13.42
N ALA A 184 -32.91 40.92 -13.07
CA ALA A 184 -33.43 40.34 -11.83
C ALA A 184 -33.06 38.85 -11.60
N GLY A 185 -32.61 38.12 -12.63
CA GLY A 185 -32.10 36.75 -12.52
C GLY A 185 -30.66 36.62 -12.02
N ALA A 186 -29.85 37.68 -12.00
CA ALA A 186 -28.44 37.63 -11.59
C ALA A 186 -28.26 37.30 -10.09
N VAL A 187 -29.27 37.61 -9.27
CA VAL A 187 -29.26 37.30 -7.83
C VAL A 187 -29.42 35.79 -7.56
N ALA A 188 -30.12 35.06 -8.44
CA ALA A 188 -30.30 33.61 -8.27
C ALA A 188 -29.01 32.83 -8.56
N LEU A 189 -28.17 33.33 -9.47
CA LEU A 189 -26.88 32.71 -9.84
C LEU A 189 -25.81 32.83 -8.73
N SER A 190 -25.91 33.80 -7.82
CA SER A 190 -24.95 33.96 -6.71
C SER A 190 -25.27 33.10 -5.47
N LEU A 191 -26.51 32.60 -5.35
CA LEU A 191 -26.95 31.81 -4.19
C LEU A 191 -26.44 30.36 -4.20
N VAL A 192 -26.38 29.74 -5.38
CA VAL A 192 -25.98 28.33 -5.53
C VAL A 192 -24.53 28.06 -5.10
N PRO A 193 -23.50 28.82 -5.58
CA PRO A 193 -22.13 28.58 -5.14
C PRO A 193 -21.91 28.95 -3.67
N LEU A 194 -22.72 29.87 -3.11
CA LEU A 194 -22.66 30.24 -1.70
C LEU A 194 -23.17 29.11 -0.79
N LEU A 195 -24.26 28.45 -1.17
CA LEU A 195 -24.77 27.27 -0.47
C LEU A 195 -23.80 26.08 -0.57
N ILE A 196 -23.24 25.83 -1.75
CA ILE A 196 -22.21 24.79 -1.96
C ILE A 196 -20.98 25.08 -1.09
N GLY A 197 -20.52 26.33 -1.06
CA GLY A 197 -19.38 26.74 -0.24
C GLY A 197 -19.63 26.57 1.25
N ALA A 198 -20.81 26.95 1.74
CA ALA A 198 -21.22 26.74 3.13
C ALA A 198 -21.27 25.25 3.49
N CYS A 199 -21.80 24.39 2.61
CA CYS A 199 -21.80 22.94 2.80
C CYS A 199 -20.39 22.36 2.93
N PHE A 200 -19.44 22.76 2.07
CA PHE A 200 -18.06 22.31 2.17
C PHE A 200 -17.35 22.75 3.45
N ILE A 201 -17.62 23.96 3.94
CA ILE A 201 -17.07 24.45 5.22
C ILE A 201 -17.62 23.62 6.39
N ILE A 202 -18.94 23.37 6.42
CA ILE A 202 -19.58 22.57 7.49
C ILE A 202 -19.06 21.14 7.47
N LEU A 203 -18.95 20.52 6.29
CA LEU A 203 -18.39 19.18 6.12
C LEU A 203 -16.93 19.11 6.58
N GLY A 204 -16.09 20.06 6.16
CA GLY A 204 -14.68 20.08 6.56
C GLY A 204 -14.48 20.31 8.06
N LEU A 205 -15.30 21.16 8.69
CA LEU A 205 -15.32 21.34 10.15
C LEU A 205 -15.78 20.07 10.89
N GLY A 206 -16.79 19.37 10.36
CA GLY A 206 -17.30 18.11 10.92
C GLY A 206 -16.28 16.97 10.85
N ILE A 207 -15.59 16.85 9.72
CA ILE A 207 -14.50 15.88 9.50
C ILE A 207 -13.34 16.13 10.48
N ARG A 208 -12.92 17.40 10.64
CA ARG A 208 -11.83 17.77 11.55
C ARG A 208 -12.17 17.54 13.03
N ARG A 209 -13.44 17.62 13.42
CA ARG A 209 -13.87 17.32 14.80
C ARG A 209 -13.94 15.81 15.11
N ARG A 210 -13.53 14.92 14.19
CA ARG A 210 -13.52 13.45 14.34
C ARG A 210 -14.86 12.80 14.70
N ALA A 211 -15.93 13.58 14.84
CA ALA A 211 -17.20 13.11 15.39
C ALA A 211 -18.14 12.50 14.34
N MET A 212 -17.94 12.74 13.04
CA MET A 212 -18.95 12.39 12.04
C MET A 212 -18.33 12.07 10.67
N TRP A 213 -17.44 11.09 10.56
CA TRP A 213 -17.01 10.62 9.23
C TRP A 213 -18.16 10.01 8.44
N ALA A 214 -18.96 9.15 9.08
CA ALA A 214 -20.13 8.58 8.44
C ALA A 214 -21.29 9.58 8.30
N GLY A 215 -21.42 10.52 9.24
CA GLY A 215 -22.37 11.62 9.13
C GLY A 215 -22.03 12.54 7.97
N ALA A 216 -20.76 12.92 7.81
CA ALA A 216 -20.27 13.76 6.72
C ALA A 216 -20.33 13.06 5.36
N LEU A 217 -19.97 11.76 5.29
CA LEU A 217 -20.14 10.97 4.07
C LEU A 217 -21.62 10.82 3.70
N GLY A 218 -22.48 10.52 4.68
CA GLY A 218 -23.92 10.44 4.48
C GLY A 218 -24.50 11.78 4.01
N LEU A 219 -24.10 12.88 4.63
CA LEU A 219 -24.53 14.23 4.29
C LEU A 219 -24.00 14.68 2.92
N GLY A 220 -22.77 14.32 2.57
CA GLY A 220 -22.19 14.55 1.25
C GLY A 220 -22.89 13.77 0.15
N LEU A 221 -23.14 12.47 0.37
CA LEU A 221 -23.85 11.61 -0.59
C LEU A 221 -25.28 12.09 -0.81
N THR A 222 -25.97 12.47 0.25
CA THR A 222 -27.36 12.93 0.17
C THR A 222 -27.47 14.33 -0.42
N PHE A 223 -26.50 15.21 -0.17
CA PHE A 223 -26.39 16.47 -0.88
C PHE A 223 -26.13 16.26 -2.37
N PHE A 224 -25.26 15.31 -2.74
CA PHE A 224 -25.02 14.96 -4.14
C PHE A 224 -26.30 14.46 -4.83
N MET A 225 -27.02 13.51 -4.20
CA MET A 225 -28.30 13.01 -4.70
C MET A 225 -29.35 14.13 -4.83
N PHE A 226 -29.35 15.09 -3.90
CA PHE A 226 -30.23 16.26 -3.97
C PHE A 226 -29.89 17.18 -5.15
N VAL A 227 -28.60 17.44 -5.39
CA VAL A 227 -28.14 18.25 -6.54
C VAL A 227 -28.49 17.54 -7.85
N GLU A 228 -28.29 16.23 -7.93
CA GLU A 228 -28.67 15.42 -9.10
C GLU A 228 -30.19 15.46 -9.35
N ALA A 229 -31.00 15.35 -8.29
CA ALA A 229 -32.44 15.49 -8.35
C ALA A 229 -32.88 16.87 -8.85
N CYS A 230 -32.26 17.94 -8.34
CA CYS A 230 -32.50 19.31 -8.81
C CYS A 230 -32.17 19.45 -10.30
N ASN A 231 -31.03 18.92 -10.71
CA ASN A 231 -30.57 18.99 -12.10
C ASN A 231 -31.51 18.22 -13.04
N SER A 232 -31.89 16.99 -12.67
CA SER A 232 -32.83 16.17 -13.42
C SER A 232 -34.20 16.86 -13.58
N ALA A 233 -34.72 17.48 -12.51
CA ALA A 233 -35.96 18.24 -12.54
C ALA A 233 -35.88 19.47 -13.45
N LEU A 234 -34.75 20.19 -13.43
CA LEU A 234 -34.53 21.38 -14.26
C LEU A 234 -34.43 21.02 -15.75
N VAL A 235 -33.76 19.91 -16.09
CA VAL A 235 -33.69 19.39 -17.45
C VAL A 235 -35.07 18.95 -17.93
N ALA A 236 -35.84 18.24 -17.09
CA ALA A 236 -37.18 17.77 -17.44
C ALA A 236 -38.19 18.91 -17.65
N SER A 237 -38.01 20.07 -17.00
CA SER A 237 -38.86 21.24 -17.20
C SER A 237 -38.46 22.11 -18.40
N GLY A 238 -37.47 21.68 -19.20
CA GLY A 238 -36.92 22.48 -20.30
C GLY A 238 -36.24 23.77 -19.81
N GLY A 239 -35.72 23.76 -18.57
CA GLY A 239 -35.10 24.94 -17.95
C GLY A 239 -36.07 25.93 -17.32
N HIS A 240 -37.39 25.69 -17.37
CA HIS A 240 -38.36 26.56 -16.70
C HIS A 240 -38.37 26.33 -15.19
N ILE A 241 -37.95 27.35 -14.44
CA ILE A 241 -37.78 27.34 -12.97
C ILE A 241 -39.14 27.19 -12.24
N THR A 242 -40.26 27.50 -12.90
CA THR A 242 -41.61 27.49 -12.31
C THR A 242 -42.06 26.10 -11.84
N HIS A 243 -41.49 25.01 -12.37
CA HIS A 243 -41.85 23.64 -11.99
C HIS A 243 -40.94 23.03 -10.90
N LEU A 244 -39.85 23.72 -10.55
CA LEU A 244 -38.87 23.25 -9.58
C LEU A 244 -39.48 22.96 -8.19
N PRO A 245 -40.40 23.78 -7.63
CA PRO A 245 -40.96 23.54 -6.30
C PRO A 245 -41.77 22.24 -6.22
N ALA A 246 -42.52 21.90 -7.27
CA ALA A 246 -43.33 20.69 -7.32
C ALA A 246 -42.46 19.43 -7.44
N ALA A 247 -41.41 19.47 -8.28
CA ALA A 247 -40.45 18.38 -8.42
C ALA A 247 -39.64 18.16 -7.12
N LEU A 248 -39.23 19.24 -6.47
CA LEU A 248 -38.56 19.20 -5.16
C LEU A 248 -39.47 18.65 -4.07
N ALA A 249 -40.76 19.00 -4.05
CA ALA A 249 -41.71 18.45 -3.09
C ALA A 249 -41.90 16.94 -3.28
N GLN A 250 -41.93 16.46 -4.53
CA GLN A 250 -42.08 15.04 -4.83
C GLN A 250 -40.83 14.21 -4.46
N GLN A 251 -39.63 14.74 -4.69
CA GLN A 251 -38.38 14.05 -4.34
C GLN A 251 -37.93 14.25 -2.89
N GLY A 252 -38.34 15.36 -2.25
CA GLY A 252 -37.94 15.70 -0.89
C GLY A 252 -38.36 14.66 0.14
N ILE A 253 -39.54 14.04 -0.02
CA ILE A 253 -40.01 12.97 0.87
C ILE A 253 -39.08 11.75 0.77
N SER A 254 -38.68 11.34 -0.44
CA SER A 254 -37.76 10.22 -0.65
C SER A 254 -36.38 10.49 -0.05
N LEU A 255 -35.89 11.73 -0.20
CA LEU A 255 -34.60 12.14 0.35
C LEU A 255 -34.61 12.12 1.88
N VAL A 256 -35.66 12.67 2.50
CA VAL A 256 -35.83 12.69 3.96
C VAL A 256 -36.00 11.27 4.52
N LEU A 257 -36.76 10.41 3.84
CA LEU A 257 -36.94 9.02 4.26
C LEU A 257 -35.63 8.22 4.17
N SER A 258 -34.88 8.41 3.08
CA SER A 258 -33.55 7.80 2.90
C SER A 258 -32.58 8.29 3.97
N TRP A 259 -32.65 9.57 4.35
CA TRP A 259 -31.90 10.14 5.47
C TRP A 259 -32.23 9.46 6.79
N PHE A 260 -33.52 9.38 7.12
CA PHE A 260 -33.97 8.76 8.36
C PHE A 260 -33.58 7.28 8.45
N LEU A 261 -33.69 6.54 7.34
CA LEU A 261 -33.25 5.15 7.27
C LEU A 261 -31.74 5.02 7.43
N PHE A 262 -30.96 5.87 6.76
CA PHE A 262 -29.50 5.83 6.85
C PHE A 262 -29.01 6.18 8.26
N PHE A 263 -29.48 7.28 8.85
CA PHE A 263 -29.10 7.69 10.20
C PHE A 263 -29.66 6.77 11.27
N GLY A 264 -30.90 6.29 11.11
CA GLY A 264 -31.51 5.30 12.00
C GLY A 264 -30.71 4.01 12.01
N PHE A 265 -30.40 3.46 10.84
CA PHE A 265 -29.56 2.27 10.71
C PHE A 265 -28.16 2.50 11.30
N TYR A 266 -27.52 3.62 10.97
CA TYR A 266 -26.18 3.92 11.46
C TYR A 266 -26.13 4.09 12.98
N SER A 267 -27.10 4.78 13.58
CA SER A 267 -27.16 5.00 15.04
C SER A 267 -27.35 3.70 15.83
N VAL A 268 -28.04 2.72 15.26
CA VAL A 268 -28.27 1.40 15.89
C VAL A 268 -27.11 0.44 15.62
N PHE A 269 -26.61 0.38 14.38
CA PHE A 269 -25.59 -0.60 14.00
C PHE A 269 -24.18 -0.19 14.41
N TYR A 270 -23.86 1.10 14.41
CA TYR A 270 -22.51 1.55 14.71
C TYR A 270 -22.04 1.17 16.13
N PRO A 271 -22.83 1.35 17.21
CA PRO A 271 -22.44 0.91 18.54
C PRO A 271 -22.17 -0.60 18.58
N ILE A 272 -23.07 -1.40 18.02
CA ILE A 272 -22.99 -2.88 18.00
C ILE A 272 -21.72 -3.36 17.29
N VAL A 273 -21.43 -2.79 16.12
CA VAL A 273 -20.25 -3.16 15.34
C VAL A 273 -18.99 -2.67 16.03
N SER A 274 -18.99 -1.44 16.58
CA SER A 274 -17.82 -0.87 17.25
C SER A 274 -17.43 -1.64 18.50
N GLU A 275 -18.40 -2.11 19.30
CA GLU A 275 -18.12 -2.92 20.49
C GLU A 275 -17.54 -4.29 20.13
N ARG A 276 -18.08 -4.95 19.09
CA ARG A 276 -17.53 -6.23 18.63
C ARG A 276 -16.12 -6.07 18.09
N ILE A 277 -15.84 -5.02 17.31
CA ILE A 277 -14.51 -4.75 16.78
C ILE A 277 -13.53 -4.47 17.94
N LYS A 278 -13.93 -3.69 18.94
CA LYS A 278 -13.10 -3.44 20.14
C LYS A 278 -12.81 -4.73 20.92
N GLY A 279 -13.81 -5.59 21.10
CA GLY A 279 -13.61 -6.89 21.76
C GLY A 279 -12.64 -7.80 21.00
N LEU A 280 -12.74 -7.82 19.66
CA LEU A 280 -11.86 -8.61 18.82
C LEU A 280 -10.43 -8.06 18.81
N ALA A 281 -10.28 -6.73 18.79
CA ALA A 281 -8.99 -6.06 18.90
C ALA A 281 -8.31 -6.38 20.24
N GLY A 282 -9.04 -6.29 21.36
CA GLY A 282 -8.51 -6.64 22.67
C GLY A 282 -8.10 -8.12 22.79
N ALA A 283 -8.89 -9.03 22.22
CA ALA A 283 -8.54 -10.45 22.18
C ALA A 283 -7.30 -10.74 21.33
N LEU A 284 -7.13 -10.01 20.22
CA LEU A 284 -5.96 -10.11 19.36
C LEU A 284 -4.70 -9.55 20.03
N GLU A 285 -4.82 -8.40 20.70
CA GLU A 285 -3.72 -7.81 21.49
C GLU A 285 -3.29 -8.73 22.64
N GLY A 286 -4.24 -9.39 23.31
CA GLY A 286 -3.93 -10.41 24.32
C GLY A 286 -3.10 -11.55 23.75
N LYS A 287 -3.54 -12.15 22.63
CA LYS A 287 -2.81 -13.23 21.96
C LYS A 287 -1.42 -12.79 21.46
N LEU A 288 -1.30 -11.56 20.97
CA LEU A 288 -0.03 -11.02 20.52
C LEU A 288 0.95 -10.89 21.69
N ARG A 289 0.47 -10.38 22.83
CA ARG A 289 1.27 -10.26 24.05
C ARG A 289 1.71 -11.62 24.60
N ASP A 290 0.83 -12.63 24.58
CA ASP A 290 1.16 -13.98 25.02
C ASP A 290 2.20 -14.64 24.09
N ALA A 291 2.09 -14.42 22.78
CA ALA A 291 3.05 -14.91 21.80
C ALA A 291 4.43 -14.24 21.97
N ASP A 292 4.47 -12.92 22.20
CA ASP A 292 5.71 -12.19 22.45
C ASP A 292 6.39 -12.66 23.73
N ALA A 293 5.64 -12.93 24.79
CA ALA A 293 6.18 -13.48 26.04
C ALA A 293 6.80 -14.87 25.83
N ALA A 294 6.13 -15.76 25.11
CA ALA A 294 6.64 -17.09 24.80
C ALA A 294 7.91 -17.05 23.93
N LEU A 295 7.98 -16.09 23.00
CA LEU A 295 9.15 -15.90 22.13
C LEU A 295 10.35 -15.37 22.93
N GLN A 296 10.14 -14.45 23.87
CA GLN A 296 11.20 -13.99 24.76
C GLN A 296 11.73 -15.12 25.65
N GLU A 297 10.85 -15.97 26.18
CA GLU A 297 11.27 -17.12 27.00
C GLU A 297 12.13 -18.12 26.20
N THR A 298 11.69 -18.48 24.99
CA THR A 298 12.45 -19.40 24.13
C THR A 298 13.80 -18.81 23.72
N ARG A 299 13.86 -17.51 23.45
CA ARG A 299 15.12 -16.81 23.17
C ARG A 299 16.08 -16.89 24.36
N GLY A 300 15.61 -16.63 25.59
CA GLY A 300 16.44 -16.73 26.79
C GLY A 300 16.99 -18.14 27.02
N ARG A 301 16.19 -19.19 26.74
CA ARG A 301 16.64 -20.58 26.81
C ARG A 301 17.73 -20.91 25.77
N LEU A 302 17.57 -20.43 24.53
CA LEU A 302 18.56 -20.63 23.47
C LEU A 302 19.87 -19.89 23.74
N GLU A 303 19.80 -18.65 24.23
CA GLU A 303 20.99 -17.88 24.60
C GLU A 303 21.77 -18.55 25.73
N LYS A 304 21.08 -19.10 26.74
CA LYS A 304 21.71 -19.90 27.80
C LYS A 304 22.35 -21.18 27.25
N ALA A 305 21.62 -21.95 26.44
CA ALA A 305 22.16 -23.18 25.86
C ALA A 305 23.37 -22.93 24.95
N ALA A 306 23.36 -21.83 24.19
CA ALA A 306 24.49 -21.42 23.35
C ALA A 306 25.71 -21.03 24.21
N HIS A 307 25.50 -20.34 25.34
CA HIS A 307 26.57 -20.01 26.27
C HIS A 307 27.19 -21.27 26.90
N ASP A 308 26.34 -22.18 27.41
CA ASP A 308 26.78 -23.44 28.03
C ASP A 308 27.56 -24.30 27.02
N ALA A 309 27.08 -24.39 25.77
CA ALA A 309 27.78 -25.12 24.70
C ALA A 309 29.13 -24.48 24.32
N ALA A 310 29.19 -23.15 24.26
CA ALA A 310 30.44 -22.43 23.99
C ALA A 310 31.46 -22.64 25.11
N GLN A 311 31.02 -22.68 26.37
CA GLN A 311 31.89 -22.95 27.51
C GLN A 311 32.41 -24.39 27.51
N ALA A 312 31.53 -25.38 27.31
CA ALA A 312 31.95 -26.78 27.20
C ALA A 312 32.95 -27.01 26.04
N THR A 313 32.77 -26.31 24.92
CA THR A 313 33.71 -26.39 23.79
C THR A 313 35.09 -25.84 24.15
N ARG A 314 35.15 -24.71 24.89
CA ARG A 314 36.42 -24.14 25.36
C ARG A 314 37.11 -25.04 26.37
N ASP A 315 36.37 -25.59 27.33
CA ASP A 315 36.94 -26.49 28.34
C ASP A 315 37.56 -27.74 27.68
N LEU A 316 36.87 -28.32 26.68
CA LEU A 316 37.40 -29.44 25.89
C LEU A 316 38.65 -29.06 25.09
N GLU A 317 38.70 -27.86 24.51
CA GLU A 317 39.87 -27.38 23.77
C GLU A 317 41.08 -27.16 24.70
N ASP A 318 40.86 -26.57 25.88
CA ASP A 318 41.87 -26.36 26.90
C ASP A 318 42.43 -27.69 27.44
N GLU A 319 41.57 -28.68 27.70
CA GLU A 319 41.99 -30.03 28.07
C GLU A 319 42.79 -30.70 26.96
N ARG A 320 42.36 -30.57 25.71
CA ARG A 320 43.08 -31.13 24.55
C ARG A 320 44.47 -30.51 24.40
N ILE A 321 44.60 -29.19 24.59
CA ILE A 321 45.89 -28.49 24.55
C ILE A 321 46.79 -28.98 25.68
N LYS A 322 46.28 -29.08 26.91
CA LYS A 322 47.05 -29.60 28.07
C LYS A 322 47.53 -31.03 27.83
N LEU A 323 46.65 -31.93 27.36
CA LEU A 323 47.00 -33.30 27.05
C LEU A 323 48.07 -33.37 25.95
N ARG A 324 47.91 -32.61 24.86
CA ARG A 324 48.92 -32.54 23.79
C ARG A 324 50.26 -32.06 24.32
N ALA A 325 50.28 -31.00 25.14
CA ALA A 325 51.50 -30.47 25.73
C ALA A 325 52.18 -31.50 26.65
N LEU A 326 51.42 -32.26 27.45
CA LEU A 326 51.97 -33.33 28.28
C LEU A 326 52.60 -34.44 27.42
N PHE A 327 51.89 -34.93 26.39
CA PHE A 327 52.41 -35.98 25.52
C PHE A 327 53.65 -35.54 24.72
N GLU A 328 53.67 -34.29 24.23
CA GLU A 328 54.77 -33.77 23.41
C GLU A 328 56.03 -33.44 24.21
N ASN A 329 55.89 -33.01 25.47
CA ASN A 329 57.04 -32.63 26.31
C ASN A 329 57.54 -33.75 27.25
N THR A 330 56.89 -34.91 27.25
CA THR A 330 57.34 -36.05 28.06
C THR A 330 58.59 -36.67 27.44
N ASN A 331 59.61 -36.94 28.27
CA ASN A 331 60.90 -37.49 27.82
C ASN A 331 60.85 -39.00 27.56
N GLU A 332 59.75 -39.67 27.91
CA GLU A 332 59.49 -41.07 27.56
C GLU A 332 58.90 -41.17 26.15
N GLY A 333 59.31 -42.20 25.40
CA GLY A 333 58.76 -42.45 24.09
C GLY A 333 57.32 -42.96 24.18
N ILE A 334 56.37 -42.21 23.61
CA ILE A 334 54.94 -42.54 23.61
C ILE A 334 54.51 -42.81 22.17
N ILE A 335 53.86 -43.96 21.99
CA ILE A 335 53.23 -44.36 20.74
C ILE A 335 51.78 -44.76 20.98
N LEU A 336 50.91 -44.37 20.04
CA LEU A 336 49.52 -44.80 19.97
C LEU A 336 49.28 -45.53 18.66
N PHE A 337 48.59 -46.66 18.71
CA PHE A 337 48.18 -47.43 17.54
C PHE A 337 46.69 -47.78 17.63
N ASP A 338 46.06 -48.04 16.48
CA ASP A 338 44.67 -48.50 16.39
C ASP A 338 44.54 -50.02 16.59
N GLU A 339 43.31 -50.52 16.50
CA GLU A 339 43.00 -51.96 16.62
C GLU A 339 43.64 -52.84 15.53
N GLN A 340 44.17 -52.24 14.46
CA GLN A 340 44.86 -52.92 13.36
C GLN A 340 46.39 -52.74 13.43
N ASP A 341 46.88 -52.32 14.60
CA ASP A 341 48.28 -51.98 14.90
C ASP A 341 48.82 -50.83 14.04
N THR A 342 47.97 -49.99 13.46
CA THR A 342 48.41 -48.83 12.67
C THR A 342 48.80 -47.70 13.60
N ILE A 343 49.99 -47.14 13.41
CA ILE A 343 50.51 -46.05 14.25
C ILE A 343 49.71 -44.77 14.00
N LEU A 344 48.97 -44.34 15.01
CA LEU A 344 48.16 -43.12 15.00
C LEU A 344 48.92 -41.89 15.49
N TYR A 345 49.88 -42.08 16.40
CA TYR A 345 50.63 -40.99 17.02
C TYR A 345 51.98 -41.47 17.55
N LEU A 346 53.00 -40.63 17.40
CA LEU A 346 54.34 -40.77 17.99
C LEU A 346 54.69 -39.43 18.63
N ASN A 347 55.19 -39.39 19.87
CA ASN A 347 55.70 -38.15 20.45
C ASN A 347 57.15 -37.87 20.02
N PRO A 348 57.65 -36.63 20.19
CA PRO A 348 59.01 -36.27 19.79
C PRO A 348 60.09 -37.12 20.47
N ALA A 349 59.92 -37.45 21.77
CA ALA A 349 60.88 -38.28 22.50
C ALA A 349 61.04 -39.69 21.90
N TYR A 350 59.94 -40.31 21.46
CA TYR A 350 60.00 -41.60 20.74
C TYR A 350 60.81 -41.47 19.45
N CYS A 351 60.51 -40.45 18.64
CA CYS A 351 61.24 -40.18 17.41
C CYS A 351 62.74 -39.95 17.66
N SER A 352 63.09 -39.20 18.71
CA SER A 352 64.49 -38.93 19.07
C SER A 352 65.22 -40.17 19.59
N HIS A 353 64.60 -41.01 20.41
CA HIS A 353 65.24 -42.23 20.94
C HIS A 353 65.56 -43.26 19.86
N TYR A 354 64.73 -43.35 18.82
CA TYR A 354 64.88 -44.33 17.74
C TYR A 354 65.40 -43.72 16.43
N GLU A 355 65.76 -42.44 16.43
CA GLU A 355 66.27 -41.70 15.26
C GLU A 355 65.35 -41.81 14.01
N ILE A 356 64.03 -41.84 14.24
CA ILE A 356 63.02 -41.92 13.18
C ILE A 356 62.30 -40.59 13.00
N THR A 357 61.79 -40.31 11.80
CA THR A 357 60.90 -39.17 11.57
C THR A 357 59.44 -39.58 11.75
N ARG A 358 58.62 -38.66 12.27
CA ARG A 358 57.22 -38.94 12.59
C ARG A 358 56.41 -39.24 11.33
N GLU A 359 56.65 -38.46 10.28
CA GLU A 359 55.94 -38.49 9.01
C GLU A 359 56.18 -39.80 8.27
N GLU A 360 57.36 -40.40 8.43
CA GLU A 360 57.68 -41.70 7.83
C GLU A 360 56.95 -42.86 8.50
N TRP A 361 56.52 -42.72 9.74
CA TRP A 361 55.98 -43.83 10.55
C TRP A 361 54.49 -43.69 10.86
N LEU A 362 53.92 -42.50 10.81
CA LEU A 362 52.47 -42.30 10.90
C LEU A 362 51.72 -43.08 9.82
N GLY A 363 50.67 -43.79 10.20
CA GLY A 363 49.84 -44.57 9.28
C GLY A 363 50.45 -45.90 8.81
N LYS A 364 51.67 -46.24 9.26
CA LYS A 364 52.25 -47.57 9.03
C LYS A 364 51.80 -48.54 10.12
N LYS A 365 51.73 -49.82 9.79
CA LYS A 365 51.57 -50.86 10.81
C LYS A 365 52.81 -50.91 11.69
N TRP A 366 52.58 -50.98 12.99
CA TRP A 366 53.62 -51.22 13.97
C TRP A 366 54.30 -52.55 13.63
N PRO A 367 55.59 -52.52 13.25
CA PRO A 367 56.29 -53.76 12.98
C PRO A 367 56.33 -54.57 14.27
N ALA A 368 56.15 -55.88 14.17
CA ALA A 368 56.28 -56.82 15.28
C ALA A 368 57.74 -56.88 15.75
N ILE A 369 58.22 -55.82 16.41
CA ILE A 369 59.60 -55.68 16.91
C ILE A 369 59.89 -56.65 18.08
N PHE A 370 58.87 -57.36 18.57
CA PHE A 370 59.03 -58.46 19.52
C PHE A 370 58.72 -59.84 18.93
N GLU A 371 59.10 -60.13 17.68
CA GLU A 371 59.49 -61.52 17.40
C GLU A 371 60.67 -61.82 18.33
N ARG A 372 60.38 -62.38 19.51
CA ARG A 372 61.37 -62.86 20.49
C ARG A 372 62.44 -63.58 19.67
N PRO A 373 63.73 -63.19 19.74
CA PRO A 373 64.75 -64.09 19.24
C PRO A 373 64.51 -65.41 19.97
N ALA A 374 64.25 -66.48 19.22
CA ALA A 374 64.11 -67.80 19.80
C ALA A 374 65.38 -68.03 20.63
N PHE A 375 65.24 -68.11 21.96
CA PHE A 375 66.36 -68.52 22.79
C PHE A 375 66.77 -69.90 22.25
N PRO A 376 68.00 -70.07 21.76
CA PRO A 376 68.44 -71.40 21.34
C PRO A 376 68.39 -72.34 22.56
N PRO A 377 68.01 -73.61 22.36
CA PRO A 377 67.77 -74.58 23.43
C PRO A 377 69.00 -74.87 24.29
#